data_AF-A0AA42BH76-F1
#
_entry.id   AF-A0AA42BH76-F1
#
_cell.length_a   1.000
_cell.length_b   1.000
_cell.length_c   1.000
_cell.angle_alpha   90.00
_cell.angle_beta   90.00
_cell.angle_gamma   90.00
#
_symmetry.space_group_name_H-M   'P 1'
#
loop_
_entity.id
_entity.type
_entity.pdbx_description
1 polymer ?
#
loop_
_entity_poly.entity_id
_entity_poly.type
_entity_poly.pdbx_seq_one_letter_code
_entity_poly.pdbx_strand_id
1 'polypeptide(L)' 'MLREQLQHLSAHAFPPAFIKGFVDAIDAYVSMSLGGRDVDPQTWDVLAAIERRGYGQ' A
#
# COMPACT_ATOMS: atom_id res chain seq x y z
N MET A 1 1.88 8.23 4.59
CA MET A 1 1.34 6.85 4.59
C MET A 1 1.81 6.07 3.35
N LEU A 2 1.78 4.73 3.35
CA LEU A 2 2.34 3.87 2.27
C LEU A 2 1.77 4.21 0.86
N ARG A 3 0.48 4.53 0.75
CA ARG A 3 -0.16 4.94 -0.51
C ARG A 3 0.47 6.19 -1.12
N GLU A 4 0.72 7.21 -0.29
CA GLU A 4 1.35 8.46 -0.73
C GLU A 4 2.81 8.22 -1.17
N GLN A 5 3.54 7.35 -0.46
CA GLN A 5 4.91 7.01 -0.83
C GLN A 5 4.95 6.26 -2.17
N LEU A 6 4.04 5.29 -2.39
CA LEU A 6 3.93 4.58 -3.66
C LEU A 6 3.59 5.55 -4.80
N GLN A 7 2.65 6.47 -4.60
CA GLN A 7 2.32 7.48 -5.60
C GLN A 7 3.52 8.39 -5.90
N HIS A 8 4.21 8.88 -4.87
CA HIS A 8 5.35 9.78 -5.02
C HIS A 8 6.56 9.10 -5.70
N LEU A 9 6.89 7.87 -5.30
CA LEU A 9 7.98 7.09 -5.90
C LEU A 9 7.67 6.70 -7.35
N SER A 10 6.42 6.35 -7.64
CA SER A 10 6.02 5.88 -8.97
C SER A 10 5.80 7.02 -9.96
N ALA A 11 5.49 8.23 -9.49
CA ALA A 11 5.19 9.42 -10.31
C ALA A 11 6.30 9.77 -11.32
N HIS A 12 7.55 9.50 -10.98
CA HIS A 12 8.70 9.81 -11.84
C HIS A 12 9.19 8.63 -12.68
N ALA A 13 8.68 7.43 -12.43
CA ALA A 13 9.15 6.20 -13.06
C ALA A 13 8.16 5.62 -14.09
N PHE A 14 6.86 5.94 -13.98
CA PHE A 14 5.82 5.28 -14.79
C PHE A 14 4.71 6.24 -15.27
N PRO A 15 4.00 5.89 -16.35
CA PRO A 15 2.84 6.66 -16.80
C PRO A 15 1.70 6.70 -15.77
N PRO A 16 0.89 7.76 -15.70
CA PRO A 16 -0.19 7.91 -14.70
C PRO A 16 -1.19 6.76 -14.65
N ALA A 17 -1.55 6.20 -15.82
CA ALA A 17 -2.46 5.05 -15.89
C ALA A 17 -1.87 3.78 -15.26
N PHE A 18 -0.56 3.57 -15.39
CA PHE A 18 0.14 2.46 -14.76
C PHE A 18 0.16 2.65 -13.24
N ILE A 19 0.47 3.86 -12.76
CA ILE A 19 0.52 4.18 -11.32
C ILE A 19 -0.83 3.89 -10.67
N LYS A 20 -1.94 4.29 -11.30
CA LYS A 20 -3.28 4.00 -10.81
C LYS A 20 -3.50 2.49 -10.63
N GLY A 21 -3.25 1.71 -11.69
CA GLY A 21 -3.45 0.26 -11.64
C GLY A 21 -2.53 -0.44 -10.62
N PHE A 22 -1.30 0.04 -10.47
CA PHE A 22 -0.35 -0.45 -9.48
C PHE A 22 -0.82 -0.19 -8.04
N VAL A 23 -1.28 1.03 -7.74
CA VAL A 23 -1.82 1.39 -6.42
C VAL A 23 -3.09 0.61 -6.13
N ASP A 24 -3.99 0.45 -7.11
CA ASP A 24 -5.23 -0.33 -6.97
C ASP A 24 -4.93 -1.82 -6.68
N ALA A 25 -3.92 -2.40 -7.32
CA ALA A 25 -3.52 -3.79 -7.10
C ALA A 25 -2.95 -4.03 -5.69
N ILE A 26 -2.16 -3.08 -5.17
CA ILE A 26 -1.67 -3.13 -3.79
C ILE A 26 -2.84 -2.99 -2.82
N ASP A 27 -3.76 -2.05 -3.05
CA ASP A 27 -4.94 -1.86 -2.20
C ASP A 27 -5.80 -3.14 -2.11
N ALA A 28 -6.05 -3.78 -3.25
CA ALA A 28 -6.77 -5.05 -3.32
C ALA A 28 -6.04 -6.16 -2.55
N TYR A 29 -4.73 -6.29 -2.72
CA TYR A 29 -3.92 -7.28 -1.98
C TYR A 29 -4.00 -7.07 -0.47
N VAL A 30 -3.89 -5.81 -0.02
CA VAL A 30 -4.01 -5.44 1.40
C VAL A 30 -5.40 -5.76 1.93
N SER A 31 -6.46 -5.39 1.21
CA SER A 31 -7.84 -5.69 1.59
C SER A 31 -8.08 -7.20 1.72
N MET A 32 -7.60 -7.99 0.74
CA MET A 32 -7.71 -9.45 0.76
C MET A 32 -6.92 -10.05 1.93
N SER A 33 -5.71 -9.57 2.19
CA SER A 33 -4.87 -10.03 3.31
C SER A 33 -5.49 -9.75 4.68
N LEU A 34 -6.35 -8.73 4.77
CA LEU A 34 -7.05 -8.33 5.99
C LEU A 34 -8.47 -8.91 6.11
N GLY A 35 -8.85 -9.84 5.22
CA GLY A 35 -10.13 -10.54 5.27
C GLY A 35 -11.28 -9.80 4.61
N GLY A 36 -11.01 -8.98 3.60
CA GLY A 36 -12.04 -8.31 2.79
C GLY A 36 -12.75 -7.16 3.50
N ARG A 37 -12.17 -6.62 4.57
CA ARG A 37 -12.63 -5.35 5.15
C ARG A 37 -12.16 -4.21 4.25
N ASP A 38 -13.03 -3.21 4.11
CA ASP A 38 -12.72 -1.94 3.45
C ASP A 38 -11.46 -1.37 4.10
N VAL A 39 -10.42 -1.13 3.31
CA VAL A 39 -9.11 -0.72 3.83
C VAL A 39 -9.23 0.75 4.12
N ASP A 40 -9.56 1.08 5.38
CA ASP A 40 -9.39 2.45 5.87
C ASP A 40 -7.98 2.92 5.50
N PRO A 41 -7.79 4.10 4.89
CA PRO A 41 -6.47 4.67 4.62
C PRO A 41 -5.46 4.55 5.78
N GLN A 42 -5.91 4.56 7.04
CA GLN A 42 -5.02 4.31 8.20
C GLN A 42 -4.50 2.87 8.32
N THR A 43 -5.23 1.89 7.78
CA THR A 43 -4.86 0.47 7.73
C THR A 43 -3.58 0.22 6.94
N TRP A 44 -3.30 1.07 5.93
CA TRP A 44 -2.05 1.02 5.17
C TRP A 44 -0.82 1.22 6.06
N ASP A 45 -0.94 2.03 7.11
CA ASP A 45 0.14 2.22 8.09
C ASP A 45 0.27 1.02 9.05
N VAL A 46 -0.77 0.21 9.24
CA VAL A 46 -0.73 -1.01 10.08
C VAL A 46 0.18 -2.07 9.44
N LEU A 47 0.13 -2.26 8.13
CA LEU A 47 1.05 -3.18 7.44
C LEU A 47 2.50 -2.70 7.52
N ALA A 48 2.74 -1.40 7.35
CA ALA A 48 4.07 -0.82 7.56
C ALA A 48 4.55 -1.00 9.03
N ALA A 49 3.65 -0.92 10.00
CA ALA A 49 3.95 -1.19 11.40
C ALA A 49 4.22 -2.68 11.69
N ILE A 50 3.58 -3.61 10.95
CA ILE A 50 3.82 -5.04 11.04
C ILE A 50 5.20 -5.40 10.45
N GLU A 51 5.55 -4.89 9.27
CA GLU A 51 6.91 -5.06 8.70
C GLU A 51 8.00 -4.53 9.63
N ARG A 52 7.75 -3.39 10.29
CA ARG A 52 8.70 -2.79 11.25
C ARG A 52 8.86 -3.61 12.54
N ARG A 53 7.89 -4.46 12.88
CA ARG A 53 8.02 -5.44 13.99
C ARG A 53 8.65 -6.76 13.56
N GLY A 54 8.71 -7.06 12.26
CA GLY A 54 9.32 -8.29 11.72
C GLY A 54 10.85 -8.30 11.71
N TYR A 55 11.50 -7.15 11.91
CA TYR A 55 12.97 -7.00 11.94
C TYR A 55 13.47 -6.45 13.29
N GLY A 56 12.89 -6.94 14.38
CA GLY A 56 13.23 -6.53 15.72
C GLY A 56 13.15 -7.66 16.73
N GLN A 57 13.85 -8.77 16.47
CA GLN A 57 14.33 -9.67 17.49
C GLN A 57 15.63 -10.36 17.03
#